data_AF-F0SXP0-F1
#
_entry.id   AF-F0SXP0-F1
#
_cell.length_a   1.000
_cell.length_b   1.000
_cell.length_c   1.000
_cell.angle_alpha   90.00
_cell.angle_beta   90.00
_cell.angle_gamma   90.00
#
_symmetry.space_group_name_H-M   'P 1'
#
loop_
_entity.id
_entity.type
_entity.pdbx_description
1 polymer ?
#
loop_
_entity_poly.entity_id
_entity_poly.type
_entity_poly.pdbx_seq_one_letter_code
_entity_poly.pdbx_strand_id
1 'polypeptide(L)'
;MPKDFDKTHVCILESAKKEFLGKGFANANLREISKNAGVTTGGLYRHFADKEALFAALVDPVLEEFYRQADMFKDRDYDLMEQGRLDTMWESGADLDLLLEMIYQYFDGFKLLICCSEGTAYAGFIHDFVMMEQRETLAFLEAARLRGVPVRDILPEELHLLLSAYASAIFEVVVHDFTHEAAQHYLKTLQAFFYPGWRAVLGL
;
A
#
# COMPACT_ATOMS: atom_id res chain seq x y z
N MET A 1 -15.23 -7.50 -26.67
CA MET A 1 -15.85 -6.15 -26.67
C MET A 1 -15.42 -5.38 -27.91
N PRO A 2 -16.16 -4.36 -28.39
CA PRO A 2 -15.75 -3.55 -29.52
C PRO A 2 -14.47 -2.76 -29.19
N LYS A 3 -13.49 -2.70 -30.11
CA LYS A 3 -12.19 -2.02 -29.91
C LYS A 3 -12.29 -0.56 -29.46
N ASP A 4 -13.38 0.13 -29.77
CA ASP A 4 -13.59 1.53 -29.38
C ASP A 4 -14.06 1.66 -27.92
N PHE A 5 -14.78 0.67 -27.39
CA PHE A 5 -15.21 0.66 -25.99
C PHE A 5 -14.00 0.63 -25.04
N ASP A 6 -13.02 -0.23 -25.35
CA ASP A 6 -11.82 -0.38 -24.53
C ASP A 6 -10.95 0.90 -24.56
N LYS A 7 -10.84 1.54 -25.73
CA LYS A 7 -10.13 2.83 -25.85
C LYS A 7 -10.81 3.94 -25.06
N THR A 8 -12.13 4.06 -25.18
CA THR A 8 -12.90 5.06 -24.42
C THR A 8 -12.79 4.81 -22.91
N HIS A 9 -12.84 3.56 -22.48
CA HIS A 9 -12.67 3.18 -21.08
C HIS A 9 -11.31 3.64 -20.52
N VAL A 10 -10.22 3.40 -21.25
CA VAL A 10 -8.88 3.87 -20.88
C VAL A 10 -8.81 5.39 -20.82
N CYS A 11 -9.39 6.11 -21.79
CA CYS A 11 -9.43 7.58 -21.76
C CYS A 11 -10.20 8.12 -20.54
N ILE A 12 -11.28 7.46 -20.14
CA ILE A 12 -12.03 7.84 -18.93
C ILE A 12 -11.17 7.64 -17.69
N LEU A 13 -10.51 6.48 -17.54
CA LEU A 13 -9.64 6.20 -16.39
C LEU A 13 -8.47 7.20 -16.30
N GLU A 14 -7.79 7.49 -17.40
CA GLU A 14 -6.70 8.48 -17.41
C GLU A 14 -7.18 9.89 -17.07
N SER A 15 -8.37 10.28 -17.55
CA SER A 15 -8.95 11.57 -17.17
C SER A 15 -9.38 11.59 -15.70
N ALA A 16 -9.91 10.49 -15.19
CA ALA A 16 -10.36 10.36 -13.80
C ALA A 16 -9.17 10.43 -12.84
N LYS A 17 -8.11 9.66 -13.13
CA LYS A 17 -6.86 9.67 -12.36
C LYS A 17 -6.31 11.10 -12.20
N LYS A 18 -6.24 11.87 -13.30
CA LYS A 18 -5.80 13.28 -13.25
C LYS A 18 -6.70 14.16 -12.40
N GLU A 19 -8.02 14.03 -12.53
CA GLU A 19 -8.97 14.83 -11.74
C GLU A 19 -8.90 14.48 -10.25
N PHE A 20 -8.82 13.19 -9.91
CA PHE A 20 -8.74 12.72 -8.53
C PHE A 20 -7.40 13.08 -7.87
N LEU A 21 -6.27 12.92 -8.58
CA LEU A 21 -4.96 13.38 -8.06
C LEU A 21 -4.93 14.89 -7.85
N GLY A 22 -5.60 15.66 -8.72
CA GLY A 22 -5.60 17.12 -8.64
C GLY A 22 -6.54 17.70 -7.58
N LYS A 23 -7.66 17.03 -7.26
CA LYS A 23 -8.73 17.60 -6.43
C LYS A 23 -9.16 16.73 -5.25
N GLY A 24 -8.65 15.50 -5.17
CA GLY A 24 -9.18 14.47 -4.28
C GLY A 24 -10.53 13.93 -4.76
N PHE A 25 -10.93 12.79 -4.21
CA PHE A 25 -12.20 12.15 -4.51
C PHE A 25 -13.40 13.07 -4.23
N ALA A 26 -13.44 13.67 -3.04
CA ALA A 26 -14.55 14.50 -2.59
C ALA A 26 -14.87 15.64 -3.56
N ASN A 27 -13.84 16.34 -4.07
CA ASN A 27 -14.02 17.53 -4.92
C ASN A 27 -13.92 17.26 -6.43
N ALA A 28 -13.66 16.02 -6.86
CA ALA A 28 -13.59 15.66 -8.27
C ALA A 28 -14.94 15.81 -8.99
N ASN A 29 -14.89 16.33 -10.23
CA ASN A 29 -16.07 16.61 -11.04
C ASN A 29 -16.21 15.65 -12.23
N LEU A 30 -17.22 14.79 -12.20
CA LEU A 30 -17.53 13.84 -13.28
C LEU A 30 -17.78 14.50 -14.64
N ARG A 31 -18.26 15.75 -14.67
CA ARG A 31 -18.44 16.49 -15.93
C ARG A 31 -17.11 16.83 -16.57
N GLU A 32 -16.15 17.33 -15.78
CA GLU A 32 -14.79 17.62 -16.27
C GLU A 32 -14.09 16.34 -16.73
N ILE A 33 -14.25 15.24 -15.99
CA ILE A 33 -13.73 13.93 -16.41
C ILE A 33 -14.32 13.52 -17.76
N SER A 34 -15.65 13.56 -17.91
CA SER A 34 -16.31 13.19 -19.17
C SER A 34 -15.85 14.05 -20.34
N LYS A 35 -15.75 15.37 -20.14
CA LYS A 35 -15.30 16.34 -21.14
C LYS A 35 -13.86 16.06 -21.59
N ASN A 36 -12.95 15.86 -20.64
CA ASN A 36 -11.54 15.59 -20.93
C ASN A 36 -11.32 14.22 -21.59
N ALA A 37 -12.16 13.23 -21.25
CA ALA A 37 -12.17 11.92 -21.90
C ALA A 37 -12.87 11.90 -23.28
N GLY A 38 -13.46 13.02 -23.72
CA GLY A 38 -14.14 13.13 -25.00
C GLY A 38 -15.49 12.40 -25.06
N VAL A 39 -16.13 12.17 -23.90
CA VAL A 39 -17.42 11.50 -23.79
C VAL A 39 -18.48 12.40 -23.17
N THR A 40 -19.74 12.07 -23.38
CA THR A 40 -20.83 12.70 -22.61
C THR A 40 -20.86 12.12 -21.20
N THR A 41 -21.46 12.85 -20.25
CA THR A 41 -21.66 12.33 -18.89
C THR A 41 -22.50 11.04 -18.89
N GLY A 42 -23.53 10.94 -19.75
CA GLY A 42 -24.27 9.70 -19.92
C GLY A 42 -23.44 8.57 -20.54
N GLY A 43 -22.44 8.89 -21.37
CA GLY A 43 -21.45 7.95 -21.89
C GLY A 43 -20.53 7.40 -20.80
N LEU A 44 -20.06 8.25 -19.88
CA LEU A 44 -19.27 7.84 -18.71
C LEU A 44 -20.04 6.81 -17.87
N TYR A 45 -21.33 7.04 -17.62
CA TYR A 45 -22.17 6.11 -16.85
C TYR A 45 -22.41 4.75 -17.52
N ARG A 46 -22.05 4.57 -18.80
CA ARG A 46 -22.05 3.25 -19.43
C ARG A 46 -20.83 2.41 -19.07
N HIS A 47 -19.76 3.04 -18.59
CA HIS A 47 -18.53 2.37 -18.18
C HIS A 47 -18.46 2.19 -16.65
N PHE A 48 -18.96 3.18 -15.89
CA PHE A 48 -18.89 3.18 -14.43
C PHE A 48 -20.24 3.61 -13.85
N ALA A 49 -20.74 2.87 -12.87
CA ALA A 49 -22.06 3.14 -12.29
C ALA A 49 -22.14 4.50 -11.58
N ASP A 50 -21.05 4.89 -10.92
CA ASP A 50 -20.94 6.12 -10.14
C ASP A 50 -19.47 6.56 -10.00
N LYS A 51 -19.23 7.60 -9.20
CA LYS A 51 -17.90 8.17 -8.93
C LYS A 51 -17.04 7.19 -8.13
N GLU A 52 -17.62 6.51 -7.14
CA GLU A 52 -16.95 5.46 -6.37
C GLU A 52 -16.43 4.35 -7.25
N ALA A 53 -17.26 3.78 -8.14
CA ALA A 53 -16.87 2.70 -9.04
C ALA A 53 -15.72 3.11 -9.99
N LEU A 54 -15.72 4.37 -10.42
CA LEU A 54 -14.62 4.93 -11.22
C LEU A 54 -13.32 5.09 -10.41
N PHE A 55 -13.41 5.49 -9.14
CA PHE A 55 -12.26 5.58 -8.26
C PHE A 55 -11.71 4.18 -7.89
N ALA A 56 -12.59 3.26 -7.53
CA ALA A 56 -12.30 1.86 -7.25
C ALA A 56 -11.51 1.22 -8.40
N ALA A 57 -11.94 1.42 -9.65
CA ALA A 57 -11.24 0.91 -10.83
C ALA A 57 -9.79 1.41 -10.99
N LEU A 58 -9.40 2.51 -10.33
CA LEU A 58 -8.03 3.02 -10.32
C LEU A 58 -7.18 2.44 -9.17
N VAL A 59 -7.80 2.12 -8.04
CA VAL A 59 -7.09 1.73 -6.81
C VAL A 59 -7.16 0.24 -6.50
N ASP A 60 -8.22 -0.45 -6.90
CA ASP A 60 -8.40 -1.89 -6.65
C ASP A 60 -7.24 -2.72 -7.24
N PRO A 61 -6.76 -2.48 -8.48
CA PRO A 61 -5.61 -3.24 -8.99
C PRO A 61 -4.33 -3.03 -8.17
N VAL A 62 -4.18 -1.86 -7.53
CA VAL A 62 -3.03 -1.55 -6.68
C VAL A 62 -3.16 -2.27 -5.34
N LEU A 63 -4.36 -2.31 -4.77
CA LEU A 63 -4.64 -3.06 -3.54
C LEU A 63 -4.50 -4.58 -3.74
N GLU A 64 -4.99 -5.10 -4.87
CA GLU A 64 -4.82 -6.52 -5.22
C GLU A 64 -3.34 -6.91 -5.28
N GLU A 65 -2.53 -6.11 -5.96
CA GLU A 65 -1.08 -6.35 -6.04
C GLU A 65 -0.41 -6.16 -4.66
N PHE A 66 -0.82 -5.15 -3.89
CA PHE A 66 -0.32 -4.91 -2.55
C PHE A 66 -0.52 -6.11 -1.63
N TYR A 67 -1.74 -6.63 -1.56
CA TYR A 67 -2.05 -7.80 -0.72
C TYR A 67 -1.37 -9.08 -1.24
N ARG A 68 -1.27 -9.23 -2.56
CA ARG A 68 -0.55 -10.36 -3.16
C ARG A 68 0.93 -10.38 -2.76
N GLN A 69 1.58 -9.22 -2.73
CA GLN A 69 2.98 -9.10 -2.30
C GLN A 69 3.11 -9.33 -0.78
N ALA A 70 2.18 -8.80 0.02
CA ALA A 70 2.15 -9.04 1.47
C ALA A 70 2.06 -10.54 1.80
N ASP A 71 1.19 -11.29 1.10
CA ASP A 71 1.10 -12.75 1.26
C ASP A 71 2.42 -13.45 0.88
N MET A 72 3.11 -12.99 -0.18
CA MET A 72 4.42 -13.55 -0.56
C MET A 72 5.52 -13.30 0.50
N PHE A 73 5.54 -12.12 1.12
CA PHE A 73 6.46 -11.84 2.23
C PHE A 73 6.21 -12.74 3.41
N LYS A 74 4.93 -12.87 3.78
CA LYS A 74 4.51 -13.79 4.84
C LYS A 74 4.98 -15.22 4.55
N ASP A 75 4.70 -15.77 3.37
CA ASP A 75 5.12 -17.13 3.01
C ASP A 75 6.65 -17.29 3.11
N ARG A 76 7.42 -16.30 2.61
CA ARG A 76 8.87 -16.29 2.73
C ARG A 76 9.34 -16.30 4.19
N ASP A 77 8.73 -15.52 5.07
CA ASP A 77 9.13 -15.44 6.47
C ASP A 77 8.88 -16.75 7.22
N TYR A 78 7.76 -17.42 6.92
CA TYR A 78 7.48 -18.76 7.42
C TYR A 78 8.50 -19.79 6.88
N ASP A 79 8.87 -19.72 5.59
CA ASP A 79 9.92 -20.57 5.03
C ASP A 79 11.28 -20.34 5.70
N LEU A 80 11.65 -19.07 5.97
CA LEU A 80 12.88 -18.73 6.69
C LEU A 80 12.86 -19.27 8.12
N MET A 81 11.71 -19.21 8.79
CA MET A 81 11.52 -19.80 10.12
C MET A 81 11.77 -21.31 10.09
N GLU A 82 11.17 -22.02 9.13
CA GLU A 82 11.30 -23.47 9.01
C GLU A 82 12.73 -23.91 8.65
N GLN A 83 13.46 -23.06 7.95
CA GLN A 83 14.87 -23.29 7.61
C GLN A 83 15.85 -22.87 8.73
N GLY A 84 15.36 -22.25 9.82
CA GLY A 84 16.22 -21.72 10.88
C GLY A 84 17.08 -20.53 10.44
N ARG A 85 16.58 -19.72 9.51
CA ARG A 85 17.30 -18.61 8.85
C ARG A 85 16.63 -17.25 9.08
N LEU A 86 15.99 -17.06 10.24
CA LEU A 86 15.27 -15.82 10.56
C LEU A 86 16.13 -14.56 10.57
N ASP A 87 17.43 -14.68 10.87
CA ASP A 87 18.35 -13.54 10.76
C ASP A 87 18.35 -12.94 9.34
N THR A 88 18.10 -13.75 8.30
CA THR A 88 18.04 -13.31 6.90
C THR A 88 16.80 -12.45 6.60
N MET A 89 15.78 -12.45 7.46
CA MET A 89 14.61 -11.57 7.34
C MET A 89 15.02 -10.09 7.46
N TRP A 90 16.02 -9.82 8.31
CA TRP A 90 16.53 -8.47 8.55
C TRP A 90 17.65 -8.05 7.59
N GLU A 91 18.21 -9.00 6.84
CA GLU A 91 19.32 -8.74 5.94
C GLU A 91 18.84 -7.93 4.72
N SER A 92 19.67 -6.96 4.32
CA SER A 92 19.52 -6.16 3.10
C SER A 92 18.28 -5.28 2.98
N GLY A 93 17.37 -5.21 3.96
CA GLY A 93 16.21 -4.33 3.85
C GLY A 93 15.19 -4.78 2.81
N ALA A 94 15.25 -6.05 2.39
CA ALA A 94 14.60 -6.56 1.19
C ALA A 94 13.09 -6.25 1.13
N ASP A 95 12.38 -6.34 2.24
CA ASP A 95 10.92 -6.15 2.25
C ASP A 95 10.56 -4.67 2.06
N LEU A 96 11.30 -3.78 2.74
CA LEU A 96 11.17 -2.34 2.57
C LEU A 96 11.60 -1.88 1.17
N ASP A 97 12.66 -2.47 0.62
CA ASP A 97 13.12 -2.17 -0.75
C ASP A 97 12.06 -2.59 -1.78
N LEU A 98 11.49 -3.79 -1.64
CA LEU A 98 10.45 -4.29 -2.53
C LEU A 98 9.13 -3.51 -2.38
N LEU A 99 8.75 -3.13 -1.15
CA LEU A 99 7.63 -2.23 -0.92
C LEU A 99 7.86 -0.88 -1.60
N LEU A 100 9.07 -0.32 -1.49
CA LEU A 100 9.42 0.93 -2.15
C LEU A 100 9.31 0.81 -3.67
N GLU A 101 9.88 -0.23 -4.27
CA GLU A 101 9.77 -0.45 -5.72
C GLU A 101 8.31 -0.61 -6.17
N MET A 102 7.49 -1.32 -5.39
CA MET A 102 6.05 -1.43 -5.66
C MET A 102 5.35 -0.07 -5.56
N ILE A 103 5.66 0.73 -4.53
CA ILE A 103 5.13 2.09 -4.37
C ILE A 103 5.44 2.91 -5.63
N TYR A 104 6.67 2.89 -6.12
CA TYR A 104 7.06 3.69 -7.28
C TYR A 104 6.55 3.13 -8.61
N GLN A 105 6.34 1.82 -8.72
CA GLN A 105 5.65 1.20 -9.86
C GLN A 105 4.19 1.65 -9.95
N TYR A 106 3.52 1.86 -8.81
CA TYR A 106 2.11 2.24 -8.71
C TYR A 106 1.89 3.60 -8.00
N PHE A 107 2.82 4.54 -8.19
CA PHE A 107 2.89 5.74 -7.35
C PHE A 107 1.59 6.56 -7.32
N ASP A 108 1.00 6.80 -8.50
CA ASP A 108 -0.29 7.49 -8.63
C ASP A 108 -1.40 6.76 -7.86
N GLY A 109 -1.41 5.43 -7.86
CA GLY A 109 -2.40 4.63 -7.16
C GLY A 109 -2.25 4.71 -5.64
N PHE A 110 -1.03 4.62 -5.13
CA PHE A 110 -0.75 4.88 -3.71
C PHE A 110 -1.09 6.32 -3.32
N LYS A 111 -0.78 7.29 -4.17
CA LYS A 111 -1.16 8.70 -3.95
C LYS A 111 -2.67 8.86 -3.88
N LEU A 112 -3.41 8.18 -4.75
CA LEU A 112 -4.88 8.17 -4.71
C LEU A 112 -5.39 7.58 -3.39
N LEU A 113 -4.86 6.42 -2.98
CA LEU A 113 -5.24 5.74 -1.74
C LEU A 113 -4.92 6.56 -0.48
N ILE A 114 -3.77 7.22 -0.43
CA ILE A 114 -3.26 7.88 0.77
C ILE A 114 -3.72 9.34 0.87
N CYS A 115 -3.74 10.06 -0.25
CA CYS A 115 -3.96 11.50 -0.25
C CYS A 115 -5.30 11.93 -0.86
N CYS A 116 -5.99 11.06 -1.59
CA CYS A 116 -7.15 11.46 -2.40
C CYS A 116 -8.42 10.66 -2.11
N SER A 117 -8.39 9.72 -1.17
CA SER A 117 -9.48 8.76 -0.91
C SER A 117 -10.50 9.23 0.13
N GLU A 118 -10.36 10.43 0.69
CA GLU A 118 -11.29 10.95 1.69
C GLU A 118 -12.74 10.91 1.17
N GLY A 119 -13.64 10.37 2.00
CA GLY A 119 -15.05 10.17 1.67
C GLY A 119 -15.35 8.84 0.96
N THR A 120 -14.34 8.02 0.67
CA THR A 120 -14.51 6.66 0.13
C THR A 120 -14.25 5.58 1.18
N ALA A 121 -14.54 4.33 0.83
CA ALA A 121 -14.15 3.17 1.64
C ALA A 121 -12.63 3.02 1.81
N TYR A 122 -11.82 3.67 0.97
CA TYR A 122 -10.36 3.56 0.97
C TYR A 122 -9.66 4.58 1.86
N ALA A 123 -10.41 5.51 2.49
CA ALA A 123 -9.86 6.57 3.34
C ALA A 123 -9.03 6.05 4.53
N GLY A 124 -9.27 4.80 4.94
CA GLY A 124 -8.58 4.13 6.05
C GLY A 124 -7.29 3.41 5.67
N PHE A 125 -6.81 3.49 4.42
CA PHE A 125 -5.76 2.59 3.90
C PHE A 125 -4.55 2.38 4.82
N ILE A 126 -3.94 3.45 5.35
CA ILE A 126 -2.77 3.32 6.24
C ILE A 126 -3.14 2.61 7.55
N HIS A 127 -4.32 2.90 8.11
CA HIS A 127 -4.80 2.22 9.30
C HIS A 127 -5.06 0.73 9.03
N ASP A 128 -5.69 0.42 7.90
CA ASP A 128 -5.98 -0.97 7.50
C ASP A 128 -4.69 -1.76 7.28
N PHE A 129 -3.66 -1.13 6.70
CA PHE A 129 -2.31 -1.69 6.61
C PHE A 129 -1.72 -2.00 8.00
N VAL A 130 -1.76 -1.04 8.92
CA VAL A 130 -1.24 -1.25 10.29
C VAL A 130 -1.98 -2.40 11.00
N MET A 131 -3.30 -2.48 10.86
CA MET A 131 -4.10 -3.55 11.45
C MET A 131 -3.77 -4.92 10.84
N MET A 132 -3.53 -4.98 9.53
CA MET A 132 -3.05 -6.18 8.86
C MET A 132 -1.68 -6.60 9.39
N GLU A 133 -0.68 -5.72 9.34
CA GLU A 133 0.69 -5.98 9.80
C GLU A 133 0.72 -6.43 11.26
N GLN A 134 -0.08 -5.78 12.12
CA GLN A 134 -0.20 -6.16 13.53
C GLN A 134 -0.70 -7.60 13.67
N ARG A 135 -1.77 -7.96 12.96
CA ARG A 135 -2.35 -9.30 12.99
C ARG A 135 -1.34 -10.34 12.50
N GLU A 136 -0.68 -10.08 11.38
CA GLU A 136 0.28 -11.02 10.79
C GLU A 136 1.53 -11.18 11.67
N THR A 137 2.06 -10.08 12.22
CA THR A 137 3.20 -10.11 13.15
C THR A 137 2.86 -10.93 14.39
N LEU A 138 1.71 -10.70 15.04
CA LEU A 138 1.32 -11.46 16.23
C LEU A 138 1.13 -12.96 15.92
N ALA A 139 0.54 -13.28 14.76
CA ALA A 139 0.40 -14.67 14.32
C ALA A 139 1.75 -15.33 14.07
N PHE A 140 2.69 -14.61 13.45
CA PHE A 140 4.05 -15.08 13.22
C PHE A 140 4.80 -15.34 14.54
N LEU A 141 4.73 -14.43 15.51
CA LEU A 141 5.35 -14.61 16.84
C LEU A 141 4.79 -15.84 17.55
N GLU A 142 3.49 -16.09 17.48
CA GLU A 142 2.88 -17.30 18.05
C GLU A 142 3.37 -18.56 17.33
N ALA A 143 3.43 -18.55 16.00
CA ALA A 143 3.93 -19.67 15.22
C ALA A 143 5.41 -19.98 15.51
N ALA A 144 6.22 -18.95 15.73
CA ALA A 144 7.62 -19.05 16.15
C ALA A 144 7.74 -19.68 17.54
N ARG A 145 6.94 -19.21 18.51
CA ARG A 145 6.89 -19.75 19.88
C ARG A 145 6.53 -21.23 19.89
N LEU A 146 5.52 -21.64 19.13
CA LEU A 146 5.11 -23.05 19.01
C LEU A 146 6.19 -23.96 18.42
N ARG A 147 7.11 -23.39 17.62
CA ARG A 147 8.27 -24.08 17.04
C ARG A 147 9.52 -24.01 17.91
N GLY A 148 9.44 -23.42 19.10
CA GLY A 148 10.58 -23.28 20.01
C GLY A 148 11.59 -22.20 19.60
N VAL A 149 11.25 -21.34 18.64
CA VAL A 149 12.04 -20.16 18.30
C VAL A 149 11.86 -19.14 19.44
N PRO A 150 12.97 -18.62 20.03
CA PRO A 150 12.86 -17.61 21.07
C PRO A 150 12.32 -16.31 20.48
N VAL A 151 11.22 -15.82 21.04
CA VAL A 151 10.61 -14.52 20.74
C VAL A 151 10.27 -13.80 22.04
N ARG A 152 10.14 -12.48 21.99
CA ARG A 152 9.69 -11.66 23.13
C ARG A 152 8.20 -11.41 23.04
N ASP A 153 7.57 -11.33 24.21
CA ASP A 153 6.19 -10.89 24.31
C ASP A 153 6.11 -9.37 24.09
N ILE A 154 5.11 -8.96 23.33
CA ILE A 154 4.75 -7.55 23.12
C ILE A 154 3.23 -7.45 23.22
N LEU A 155 2.73 -6.42 23.92
CA LEU A 155 1.30 -6.18 23.98
C LEU A 155 0.79 -5.71 22.62
N PRO A 156 -0.41 -6.13 22.18
CA PRO A 156 -0.98 -5.67 20.90
C PRO A 156 -0.97 -4.14 20.77
N GLU A 157 -1.28 -3.41 21.84
CA GLU A 157 -1.31 -1.95 21.85
C GLU A 157 0.06 -1.32 21.64
N GLU A 158 1.12 -1.92 22.21
CA GLU A 158 2.51 -1.48 22.01
C GLU A 158 2.95 -1.71 20.58
N LEU A 159 2.61 -2.89 20.02
CA LEU A 159 2.91 -3.21 18.63
C LEU A 159 2.18 -2.28 17.66
N HIS A 160 0.89 -2.00 17.92
CA HIS A 160 0.09 -1.08 17.11
C HIS A 160 0.70 0.33 17.09
N LEU A 161 1.16 0.81 18.25
CA LEU A 161 1.79 2.12 18.37
C LEU A 161 3.07 2.21 17.52
N LEU A 162 3.94 1.19 17.60
CA LEU A 162 5.19 1.16 16.83
C LEU A 162 4.93 1.00 15.33
N LEU A 163 4.00 0.13 14.93
CA LEU A 163 3.64 -0.07 13.53
C LEU A 163 2.99 1.17 12.93
N SER A 164 2.18 1.91 13.69
CA SER A 164 1.60 3.17 13.23
C SER A 164 2.68 4.20 12.90
N ALA A 165 3.66 4.38 13.79
CA ALA A 165 4.79 5.28 13.55
C ALA A 165 5.64 4.84 12.35
N TYR A 166 5.87 3.53 12.22
CA TYR A 166 6.60 2.94 11.11
C TYR A 166 5.89 3.12 9.77
N ALA A 167 4.60 2.80 9.69
CA ALA A 167 3.78 2.97 8.50
C ALA A 167 3.72 4.43 8.04
N SER A 168 3.52 5.37 8.98
CA SER A 168 3.57 6.80 8.66
C SER A 168 4.92 7.16 8.02
N ALA A 169 6.04 6.76 8.63
CA ALA A 169 7.36 7.08 8.12
C ALA A 169 7.65 6.51 6.72
N ILE A 170 7.16 5.30 6.42
CA ILE A 170 7.30 4.68 5.09
C ILE A 170 6.51 5.46 4.05
N PHE A 171 5.25 5.78 4.34
CA PHE A 171 4.35 6.39 3.36
C PHE A 171 4.55 7.90 3.19
N GLU A 172 5.39 8.55 4.02
CA GLU A 172 5.80 9.95 3.79
C GLU A 172 6.38 10.17 2.38
N VAL A 173 7.04 9.16 1.80
CA VAL A 173 7.59 9.24 0.43
C VAL A 173 6.49 9.53 -0.61
N VAL A 174 5.28 9.02 -0.39
CA VAL A 174 4.11 9.25 -1.24
C VAL A 174 3.47 10.59 -0.89
N VAL A 175 3.26 10.86 0.41
CA VAL A 175 2.62 12.09 0.90
C VAL A 175 3.36 13.32 0.40
N HIS A 176 4.68 13.30 0.43
CA HIS A 176 5.55 14.42 0.08
C HIS A 176 6.14 14.37 -1.33
N ASP A 177 5.69 13.46 -2.20
CA ASP A 177 6.10 13.38 -3.60
C ASP A 177 7.63 13.28 -3.78
N PHE A 178 8.29 12.46 -2.95
CA PHE A 178 9.72 12.24 -3.06
C PHE A 178 10.08 11.58 -4.39
N THR A 179 11.23 11.93 -4.95
CA THR A 179 11.77 11.19 -6.09
C THR A 179 12.18 9.78 -5.64
N HIS A 180 12.17 8.82 -6.57
CA HIS A 180 12.61 7.45 -6.29
C HIS A 180 14.03 7.41 -5.69
N GLU A 181 14.96 8.18 -6.25
CA GLU A 181 16.32 8.30 -5.74
C GLU A 181 16.37 8.85 -4.30
N ALA A 182 15.59 9.89 -3.98
CA ALA A 182 15.52 10.43 -2.63
C ALA A 182 14.90 9.43 -1.65
N ALA A 183 13.83 8.74 -2.06
CA ALA A 183 13.18 7.75 -1.23
C ALA A 183 14.08 6.53 -0.95
N GLN A 184 14.86 6.07 -1.93
CA GLN A 184 15.90 5.05 -1.72
C GLN A 184 16.95 5.49 -0.69
N HIS A 185 17.32 6.77 -0.67
CA HIS A 185 18.20 7.30 0.37
C HIS A 185 17.54 7.28 1.75
N TYR A 186 16.29 7.78 1.87
CA TYR A 186 15.59 7.81 3.16
C TYR A 186 15.23 6.43 3.69
N LEU A 187 14.98 5.46 2.81
CA LEU A 187 14.72 4.08 3.19
C LEU A 187 15.88 3.48 4.00
N LYS A 188 17.13 3.80 3.63
CA LYS A 188 18.32 3.38 4.39
C LYS A 188 18.32 3.95 5.80
N THR A 189 17.84 5.18 5.97
CA THR A 189 17.66 5.80 7.29
C THR A 189 16.59 5.06 8.11
N LEU A 190 15.45 4.73 7.49
CA LEU A 190 14.39 3.97 8.14
C LEU A 190 14.86 2.58 8.55
N GLN A 191 15.53 1.84 7.66
CA GLN A 191 16.12 0.53 7.95
C GLN A 191 17.10 0.61 9.14
N ALA A 192 18.02 1.57 9.11
CA ALA A 192 19.03 1.74 10.18
C ALA A 192 18.40 2.10 11.54
N PHE A 193 17.26 2.79 11.55
CA PHE A 193 16.56 3.18 12.78
C PHE A 193 15.63 2.07 13.30
N PHE A 194 14.75 1.56 12.44
CA PHE A 194 13.67 0.65 12.84
C PHE A 194 14.12 -0.80 12.98
N TYR A 195 15.01 -1.32 12.13
CA TYR A 195 15.35 -2.75 12.15
C TYR A 195 16.01 -3.17 13.48
N PRO A 196 17.00 -2.44 14.03
CA PRO A 196 17.54 -2.75 15.35
C PRO A 196 16.46 -2.70 16.44
N GLY A 197 15.51 -1.78 16.32
CA GLY A 197 14.36 -1.65 17.22
C GLY A 197 13.45 -2.87 17.16
N TRP A 198 13.04 -3.29 15.96
CA TRP A 198 12.19 -4.46 15.75
C TRP A 198 12.85 -5.74 16.26
N ARG A 199 14.12 -5.95 15.95
CA ARG A 199 14.89 -7.09 16.50
C ARG A 199 14.90 -7.10 18.02
N ALA A 200 15.18 -5.95 18.63
CA ALA A 200 15.18 -5.84 20.08
C ALA A 200 13.80 -6.07 20.71
N VAL A 201 12.74 -5.57 20.09
CA VAL A 201 11.37 -5.66 20.60
C VAL A 201 10.81 -7.08 20.42
N LEU A 202 11.00 -7.68 19.26
CA LEU A 202 10.45 -9.01 18.92
C LEU A 202 11.34 -10.16 19.40
N GLY A 203 12.61 -9.90 19.69
CA GLY A 203 13.58 -10.94 20.07
C GLY A 203 14.06 -11.78 18.89
N LEU A 204 14.01 -11.22 17.68
CA LEU A 204 14.34 -11.85 16.40
C LEU A 204 15.58 -11.22 15.73
#